data_AF-A0A8H4Q2U1-F1
#
_entry.id   AF-A0A8H4Q2U1-F1
#
_cell.length_a   1.000
_cell.length_b   1.000
_cell.length_c   1.000
_cell.angle_alpha   90.00
_cell.angle_beta   90.00
_cell.angle_gamma   90.00
#
_symmetry.space_group_name_H-M   'P 1'
#
loop_
_entity.id
_entity.type
_entity.pdbx_description
1 polymer ?
#
loop_
_entity_poly.entity_id
_entity_poly.type
_entity_poly.pdbx_seq_one_letter_code
_entity_poly.pdbx_strand_id
1 'polypeptide(L)'
;MTTPSTHSLPEHWTELTAARQQRNLCLTALQNLQRTCTQTHHKTSLPDCPPCHAQALDLLKRRYTESPRREWFTQRRAFLHELEGLFQDVGEGRRGVEAVEARVEAEKEAWYRSELRGMLDEAERSRGELVALMVRGVGMPEGGMEAVNAFAEKVSSIINSTPTTDTTESQQLKDLYVTTFFTPTPPSLSRYLESYRNSSKPLEAIMDEIVSDISLSRANQPARHHHSGRLDELRRAKSAFELNRMQAKSRALAKRKAAAAVAARADALARLVLRRVTTNTSTPPTPAPHRKAASNINNEAHPPKTQHQPHAKPASQNPTT
;
A
#
# COMPACT_ATOMS: atom_id res chain seq x y z
N MET A 1 -0.18 -23.64 25.27
CA MET A 1 0.62 -22.50 24.75
C MET A 1 1.41 -23.00 23.56
N THR A 2 0.86 -22.83 22.37
CA THR A 2 1.48 -23.20 21.10
C THR A 2 2.32 -22.02 20.63
N THR A 3 3.64 -22.20 20.59
CA THR A 3 4.57 -21.24 19.99
C THR A 3 4.29 -21.11 18.50
N PRO A 4 4.14 -19.89 17.94
CA PRO A 4 3.98 -19.72 16.51
C PRO A 4 5.25 -20.19 15.81
N SER A 5 5.11 -21.14 14.88
CA SER A 5 6.17 -21.61 13.99
C SER A 5 6.79 -20.41 13.27
N THR A 6 7.95 -19.96 13.74
CA THR A 6 8.74 -18.89 13.15
C THR A 6 9.65 -19.46 12.07
N HIS A 7 9.15 -20.38 11.25
CA HIS A 7 9.83 -20.76 10.02
C HIS A 7 9.42 -19.76 8.94
N SER A 8 9.98 -18.55 8.99
CA SER A 8 10.18 -17.81 7.74
C SER A 8 11.10 -18.69 6.89
N LEU A 9 10.53 -19.40 5.92
CA LEU A 9 11.29 -20.11 4.90
C LEU A 9 12.37 -19.14 4.40
N PRO A 10 13.67 -19.46 4.52
CA PRO A 10 14.73 -18.68 3.91
C PRO A 10 14.32 -18.48 2.45
N GLU A 11 14.21 -17.22 2.01
CA GLU A 11 13.68 -16.95 0.69
C GLU A 11 14.62 -17.62 -0.32
N HIS A 12 14.15 -18.65 -1.04
CA HIS A 12 14.99 -19.55 -1.86
C HIS A 12 15.93 -18.85 -2.85
N TRP A 13 15.66 -17.58 -3.18
CA TRP A 13 16.54 -16.75 -3.99
C TRP A 13 17.85 -16.36 -3.28
N THR A 14 17.86 -16.24 -1.95
CA THR A 14 19.08 -15.99 -1.15
C THR A 14 20.05 -17.17 -1.21
N GLU A 15 19.52 -18.40 -1.13
CA GLU A 15 20.27 -19.65 -1.28
C GLU A 15 20.81 -19.82 -2.71
N LEU A 16 20.00 -19.47 -3.72
CA LEU A 16 20.42 -19.48 -5.13
C LEU A 16 21.55 -18.47 -5.40
N THR A 17 21.44 -17.25 -4.88
CA THR A 17 22.48 -16.22 -5.03
C THR A 17 23.77 -16.63 -4.32
N ALA A 18 23.65 -17.25 -3.13
CA ALA A 18 24.78 -17.83 -2.42
C ALA A 18 25.51 -18.92 -3.22
N ALA A 19 24.77 -19.89 -3.77
CA ALA A 19 25.33 -20.95 -4.58
C ALA A 19 26.02 -20.41 -5.86
N ARG A 20 25.43 -19.40 -6.51
CA ARG A 20 26.03 -18.71 -7.66
C ARG A 20 27.34 -18.02 -7.28
N GLN A 21 27.37 -17.33 -6.14
CA GLN A 21 28.57 -16.66 -5.65
C GLN A 21 29.69 -17.68 -5.39
N GLN A 22 29.39 -18.79 -4.72
CA GLN A 22 30.38 -19.82 -4.39
C GLN A 22 30.93 -20.52 -5.64
N ARG A 23 30.06 -20.79 -6.63
CA ARG A 23 30.48 -21.31 -7.94
C ARG A 23 31.45 -20.34 -8.62
N ASN A 24 31.16 -19.04 -8.62
CA ASN A 24 32.02 -18.04 -9.23
C ASN A 24 33.39 -17.94 -8.54
N LEU A 25 33.43 -18.03 -7.21
CA LEU A 25 34.69 -18.06 -6.45
C LEU A 25 35.55 -19.28 -6.82
N CYS A 26 34.93 -20.46 -6.88
CA CYS A 26 35.62 -21.69 -7.27
C CYS A 26 36.15 -21.62 -8.71
N LEU A 27 35.34 -21.13 -9.66
CA LEU A 27 35.76 -20.95 -11.05
C LEU A 27 36.92 -19.97 -11.18
N THR A 28 36.87 -18.85 -10.47
CA THR A 28 37.94 -17.85 -10.46
C THR A 28 39.24 -18.42 -9.90
N ALA A 29 39.15 -19.22 -8.84
CA ALA A 29 40.31 -19.92 -8.26
C ALA A 29 40.94 -20.91 -9.25
N LEU A 30 40.13 -21.71 -9.95
CA LEU A 30 40.60 -22.65 -10.98
C LEU A 30 41.24 -21.93 -12.18
N GLN A 31 40.67 -20.82 -12.63
CA GLN A 31 41.26 -20.01 -13.70
C GLN A 31 42.60 -19.39 -13.30
N ASN A 32 42.71 -18.90 -12.06
CA ASN A 32 43.98 -18.41 -11.52
C ASN A 32 45.03 -19.52 -11.42
N LEU A 33 44.61 -20.72 -10.99
CA LEU A 33 45.47 -21.89 -10.95
C LEU A 33 45.96 -22.28 -12.35
N GLN A 34 45.06 -22.27 -13.35
CA GLN A 34 45.42 -22.54 -14.74
C GLN A 34 46.44 -21.53 -15.28
N ARG A 35 46.22 -20.23 -15.02
CA ARG A 35 47.15 -19.16 -15.41
C ARG A 35 48.51 -19.28 -14.72
N THR A 36 48.53 -19.70 -13.45
CA THR A 36 49.77 -19.93 -12.73
C THR A 36 50.49 -21.15 -13.31
N CYS A 37 49.76 -22.24 -13.59
CA CYS A 37 50.30 -23.44 -14.20
C CYS A 37 50.92 -23.19 -15.58
N THR A 38 50.29 -22.40 -16.43
CA THR A 38 50.86 -22.04 -17.74
C THR A 38 52.13 -21.21 -17.61
N GLN A 39 52.22 -20.35 -16.59
CA GLN A 39 53.39 -19.50 -16.34
C GLN A 39 54.56 -20.25 -15.71
N THR A 40 54.31 -21.13 -14.72
CA THR A 40 55.35 -21.79 -13.93
C THR A 40 55.71 -23.19 -14.42
N HIS A 41 54.74 -23.93 -14.96
CA HIS A 41 54.91 -25.33 -15.38
C HIS A 41 54.81 -25.50 -16.89
N HIS A 42 54.51 -24.44 -17.65
CA HIS A 42 54.41 -24.42 -19.12
C HIS A 42 53.42 -25.43 -19.72
N LYS A 43 52.45 -25.89 -18.93
CA LYS A 43 51.39 -26.81 -19.37
C LYS A 43 50.12 -26.04 -19.66
N THR A 44 49.48 -26.34 -20.79
CA THR A 44 48.24 -25.68 -21.26
C THR A 44 46.99 -26.21 -20.55
N SER A 45 47.02 -27.46 -20.09
CA SER A 45 45.92 -28.09 -19.37
C SER A 45 46.33 -28.43 -17.93
N LEU A 46 45.38 -28.30 -17.00
CA LEU A 46 45.57 -28.68 -15.59
C LEU A 46 45.75 -30.20 -15.38
N PRO A 47 44.99 -31.09 -16.07
CA PRO A 47 45.16 -32.54 -15.91
C PRO A 47 46.56 -33.04 -16.28
N ASP A 48 47.22 -32.41 -17.26
CA ASP A 48 48.57 -32.79 -17.67
C ASP A 48 49.64 -32.44 -16.62
N CYS A 49 49.28 -31.64 -15.60
CA CYS A 49 50.17 -31.19 -14.54
C CYS A 49 49.78 -31.80 -13.19
N PRO A 50 50.37 -32.94 -12.77
CA PRO A 50 49.99 -33.63 -11.52
C PRO A 50 49.88 -32.73 -10.28
N PRO A 51 50.82 -31.80 -9.98
CA PRO A 51 50.69 -30.95 -8.79
C PRO A 51 49.52 -29.96 -8.90
N CYS A 52 49.27 -29.39 -10.08
CA CYS A 52 48.16 -28.47 -10.30
C CYS A 52 46.81 -29.21 -10.42
N HIS A 53 46.82 -30.45 -10.90
CA HIS A 53 45.63 -31.31 -10.96
C HIS A 53 45.16 -31.65 -9.54
N ALA A 54 46.07 -32.08 -8.66
CA ALA A 54 45.75 -32.32 -7.25
C ALA A 54 45.19 -31.06 -6.57
N GLN A 55 45.81 -29.90 -6.78
CA GLN A 55 45.30 -28.62 -6.27
C GLN A 55 43.92 -28.25 -6.82
N ALA A 56 43.64 -28.55 -8.09
CA ALA A 56 42.34 -28.31 -8.71
C ALA A 56 41.26 -29.21 -8.09
N LEU A 57 41.56 -30.48 -7.82
CA LEU A 57 40.67 -31.41 -7.13
C LEU A 57 40.41 -30.95 -5.69
N ASP A 58 41.43 -30.49 -4.97
CA ASP A 58 41.27 -29.93 -3.62
C ASP A 58 40.35 -28.70 -3.61
N LEU A 59 40.49 -27.79 -4.58
CA LEU A 59 39.61 -26.63 -4.71
C LEU A 59 38.15 -27.04 -4.95
N LEU A 60 37.93 -28.03 -5.81
CA LEU A 60 36.61 -28.57 -6.10
C LEU A 60 36.01 -29.26 -4.87
N LYS A 61 36.80 -30.04 -4.14
CA LYS A 61 36.38 -30.70 -2.90
C LYS A 61 35.99 -29.69 -1.82
N ARG A 62 36.82 -28.66 -1.58
CA ARG A 62 36.53 -27.58 -0.61
C ARG A 62 35.23 -26.86 -0.89
N ARG A 63 34.82 -26.73 -2.16
CA ARG A 63 33.51 -26.15 -2.51
C ARG A 63 32.36 -26.89 -1.83
N TYR A 64 32.42 -28.22 -1.74
CA TYR A 64 31.35 -29.04 -1.16
C TYR A 64 31.49 -29.20 0.36
N THR A 65 32.71 -29.22 0.90
CA THR A 65 32.96 -29.47 2.33
C THR A 65 33.02 -28.20 3.18
N GLU A 66 33.52 -27.10 2.63
CA GLU A 66 33.76 -25.84 3.36
C GLU A 66 32.73 -24.75 3.02
N SER A 67 31.67 -25.05 2.26
CA SER A 67 30.66 -24.03 1.94
C SER A 67 29.95 -23.56 3.22
N PRO A 68 30.11 -22.29 3.62
CA PRO A 68 29.57 -21.78 4.89
C PRO A 68 28.08 -21.45 4.81
N ARG A 69 27.45 -21.64 3.65
CA ARG A 69 26.05 -21.25 3.38
C ARG A 69 25.17 -22.50 3.25
N ARG A 70 23.89 -22.38 3.65
CA ARG A 70 22.85 -23.40 3.45
C ARG A 70 22.67 -23.62 1.94
N GLU A 71 23.40 -24.57 1.39
CA GLU A 71 23.19 -25.11 0.05
C GLU A 71 22.32 -26.37 0.14
N TRP A 72 21.75 -26.78 -0.98
CA TRP A 72 20.84 -27.93 -1.08
C TRP A 72 21.46 -29.26 -0.58
N PHE A 73 22.80 -29.36 -0.56
CA PHE A 73 23.54 -30.53 -0.07
C PHE A 73 24.02 -30.42 1.38
N THR A 74 23.90 -29.26 2.05
CA THR A 74 24.53 -29.02 3.38
C THR A 74 24.04 -29.99 4.47
N GLN A 75 22.81 -30.49 4.35
CA GLN A 75 22.23 -31.45 5.31
C GLN A 75 22.49 -32.93 4.94
N ARG A 76 23.07 -33.19 3.76
CA ARG A 76 23.24 -34.54 3.20
C ARG A 76 24.63 -35.10 3.51
N ARG A 77 24.88 -35.41 4.78
CA ARG A 77 26.19 -35.89 5.25
C ARG A 77 26.69 -37.15 4.55
N ALA A 78 25.80 -38.09 4.25
CA ALA A 78 26.15 -39.32 3.53
C ALA A 78 26.68 -39.02 2.11
N PHE A 79 26.01 -38.12 1.38
CA PHE A 79 26.43 -37.68 0.06
C PHE A 79 27.79 -36.96 0.09
N LEU A 80 28.00 -36.08 1.07
CA LEU A 80 29.30 -35.39 1.21
C LEU A 80 30.45 -36.36 1.49
N HIS A 81 30.22 -37.38 2.31
CA HIS A 81 31.21 -38.43 2.56
C HIS A 81 31.46 -39.30 1.31
N GLU A 82 30.43 -39.57 0.51
CA GLU A 82 30.58 -40.30 -0.74
C GLU A 82 31.36 -39.50 -1.78
N LEU A 83 31.09 -38.19 -1.91
CA LEU A 83 31.84 -37.28 -2.78
C LEU A 83 33.31 -37.22 -2.40
N GLU A 84 33.62 -37.20 -1.11
CA GLU A 84 34.99 -37.23 -0.59
C GLU A 84 35.76 -38.46 -1.11
N GLY A 85 35.13 -39.64 -1.03
CA GLY A 85 35.69 -40.88 -1.59
C GLY A 85 35.86 -40.82 -3.11
N LEU A 86 34.91 -40.21 -3.83
CA LEU A 86 35.01 -40.03 -5.28
C LEU A 86 36.16 -39.09 -5.67
N PHE A 87 36.37 -37.98 -4.94
CA PHE A 87 37.52 -37.10 -5.19
C PHE A 87 38.86 -37.80 -4.92
N GLN A 88 38.93 -38.66 -3.89
CA GLN A 88 40.10 -39.49 -3.65
C GLN A 88 40.34 -40.48 -4.80
N ASP A 89 39.29 -41.16 -5.28
CA ASP A 89 39.37 -42.05 -6.44
C ASP A 89 39.86 -41.35 -7.71
N VAL A 90 39.45 -40.10 -7.92
CA VAL A 90 39.92 -39.28 -9.05
C VAL A 90 41.39 -38.89 -8.88
N GLY A 91 41.80 -38.51 -7.67
CA GLY A 91 43.21 -38.19 -7.38
C GLY A 91 44.15 -39.40 -7.57
N GLU A 92 43.66 -40.61 -7.31
CA GLU A 92 44.38 -41.87 -7.52
C GLU A 92 44.28 -42.39 -8.97
N GLY A 93 43.53 -41.71 -9.85
CA GLY A 93 43.31 -42.13 -11.23
C GLY A 93 42.42 -43.36 -11.41
N ARG A 94 41.71 -43.79 -10.36
CA ARG A 94 40.76 -44.92 -10.40
C ARG A 94 39.46 -44.55 -11.12
N ARG A 95 39.10 -43.26 -11.13
CA ARG A 95 37.89 -42.72 -11.76
C ARG A 95 38.18 -41.38 -12.43
N GLY A 96 37.36 -41.02 -13.41
CA GLY A 96 37.35 -39.67 -14.00
C GLY A 96 36.49 -38.69 -13.21
N VAL A 97 36.68 -37.39 -13.45
CA VAL A 97 35.91 -36.30 -12.84
C VAL A 97 34.41 -36.42 -13.19
N GLU A 98 34.09 -37.04 -14.33
CA GLU A 98 32.74 -37.29 -14.81
C GLU A 98 31.92 -38.12 -13.80
N ALA A 99 32.56 -39.02 -13.05
CA ALA A 99 31.90 -39.80 -12.01
C ALA A 99 31.43 -38.93 -10.85
N VAL A 100 32.20 -37.90 -10.50
CA VAL A 100 31.84 -36.90 -9.49
C VAL A 100 30.64 -36.10 -9.98
N GLU A 101 30.68 -35.61 -11.22
CA GLU A 101 29.59 -34.82 -11.80
C GLU A 101 28.27 -35.61 -11.90
N ALA A 102 28.34 -36.86 -12.38
CA ALA A 102 27.19 -37.74 -12.46
C ALA A 102 26.55 -37.98 -11.09
N ARG A 103 27.37 -38.18 -10.04
CA ARG A 103 26.86 -38.37 -8.68
C ARG A 103 26.21 -37.11 -8.11
N VAL A 104 26.80 -35.93 -8.37
CA VAL A 104 26.25 -34.64 -7.97
C VAL A 104 24.89 -34.39 -8.63
N GLU A 105 24.77 -34.61 -9.93
CA GLU A 105 23.50 -34.39 -10.64
C GLU A 105 22.42 -35.39 -10.23
N ALA A 106 22.77 -36.66 -10.00
CA ALA A 106 21.82 -37.65 -9.48
C ALA A 106 21.28 -37.26 -8.09
N GLU A 107 22.16 -36.80 -7.18
CA GLU A 107 21.74 -36.37 -5.84
C GLU A 107 20.86 -35.12 -5.91
N LYS A 108 21.23 -34.17 -6.77
CA LYS A 108 20.49 -32.93 -7.00
C LYS A 108 19.09 -33.21 -7.52
N GLU A 109 18.96 -34.12 -8.48
CA GLU A 109 17.65 -34.53 -9.01
C GLU A 109 16.79 -35.21 -7.94
N ALA A 110 17.39 -36.08 -7.12
CA ALA A 110 16.70 -36.70 -5.98
C ALA A 110 16.27 -35.66 -4.93
N TRP A 111 17.09 -34.63 -4.69
CA TRP A 111 16.73 -33.51 -3.83
C TRP A 111 15.55 -32.73 -4.39
N TYR A 112 15.58 -32.30 -5.65
CA TYR A 112 14.47 -31.58 -6.27
C TYR A 112 13.16 -32.36 -6.24
N ARG A 113 13.20 -33.68 -6.52
CA ARG A 113 12.00 -34.53 -6.43
C ARG A 113 11.43 -34.60 -5.02
N SER A 114 12.30 -34.70 -4.01
CA SER A 114 11.88 -34.71 -2.61
C SER A 114 11.30 -33.37 -2.18
N GLU A 115 11.91 -32.27 -2.60
CA GLU A 115 11.45 -30.91 -2.28
C GLU A 115 10.10 -30.63 -2.93
N LEU A 116 9.93 -30.95 -4.22
CA LEU A 116 8.66 -30.83 -4.92
C LEU A 116 7.57 -31.68 -4.29
N ARG A 117 7.89 -32.91 -3.86
CA ARG A 117 6.95 -33.75 -3.12
C ARG A 117 6.59 -33.13 -1.77
N GLY A 118 7.56 -32.62 -1.03
CA GLY A 118 7.31 -31.90 0.23
C GLY A 118 6.41 -30.68 0.04
N MET A 119 6.62 -29.90 -1.02
CA MET A 119 5.76 -28.76 -1.37
C MET A 119 4.35 -29.20 -1.77
N LEU A 120 4.20 -30.32 -2.49
CA LEU A 120 2.89 -30.85 -2.89
C LEU A 120 2.13 -31.48 -1.71
N ASP A 121 2.81 -32.25 -0.85
CA ASP A 121 2.24 -32.85 0.34
C ASP A 121 1.85 -31.76 1.38
N GLU A 122 2.65 -30.69 1.47
CA GLU A 122 2.30 -29.50 2.25
C GLU A 122 1.18 -28.69 1.57
N ALA A 123 1.06 -28.71 0.23
CA ALA A 123 -0.07 -28.14 -0.49
C ALA A 123 -1.38 -28.92 -0.27
N GLU A 124 -1.31 -30.24 -0.07
CA GLU A 124 -2.48 -31.04 0.31
C GLU A 124 -2.92 -30.77 1.75
N ARG A 125 -1.99 -30.58 2.71
CA ARG A 125 -2.32 -30.05 4.05
C ARG A 125 -2.85 -28.62 3.97
N SER A 126 -2.25 -27.77 3.14
CA SER A 126 -2.66 -26.39 2.96
C SER A 126 -3.99 -26.26 2.24
N ARG A 127 -4.46 -27.24 1.46
CA ARG A 127 -5.84 -27.23 0.93
C ARG A 127 -6.86 -27.28 2.07
N GLY A 128 -6.64 -28.09 3.10
CA GLY A 128 -7.51 -28.13 4.28
C GLY A 128 -7.48 -26.81 5.05
N GLU A 129 -6.30 -26.23 5.22
CA GLU A 129 -6.12 -24.94 5.90
C GLU A 129 -6.60 -23.75 5.05
N LEU A 130 -6.47 -23.81 3.73
CA LEU A 130 -6.96 -22.83 2.75
C LEU A 130 -8.47 -22.90 2.65
N VAL A 131 -9.07 -24.10 2.64
CA VAL A 131 -10.52 -24.28 2.73
C VAL A 131 -11.00 -23.74 4.07
N ALA A 132 -10.32 -24.01 5.18
CA ALA A 132 -10.66 -23.45 6.48
C ALA A 132 -10.52 -21.91 6.52
N LEU A 133 -9.48 -21.35 5.90
CA LEU A 133 -9.27 -19.90 5.77
C LEU A 133 -10.25 -19.24 4.81
N MET A 134 -10.61 -19.90 3.71
CA MET A 134 -11.66 -19.45 2.79
C MET A 134 -13.01 -19.47 3.48
N VAL A 135 -13.35 -20.53 4.21
CA VAL A 135 -14.58 -20.60 5.02
C VAL A 135 -14.57 -19.54 6.12
N ARG A 136 -13.41 -19.25 6.73
CA ARG A 136 -13.25 -18.15 7.70
C ARG A 136 -13.34 -16.77 7.08
N GLY A 137 -12.89 -16.60 5.83
CA GLY A 137 -12.89 -15.34 5.09
C GLY A 137 -14.21 -15.02 4.39
N VAL A 138 -14.91 -16.04 3.91
CA VAL A 138 -16.26 -15.96 3.32
C VAL A 138 -17.33 -15.87 4.42
N GLY A 139 -17.02 -16.40 5.61
CA GLY A 139 -17.95 -16.49 6.73
C GLY A 139 -18.77 -17.77 6.65
N MET A 140 -18.90 -18.48 7.78
CA MET A 140 -19.87 -19.57 7.89
C MET A 140 -21.28 -18.95 7.91
N PRO A 141 -22.25 -19.48 7.14
CA PRO A 141 -23.62 -19.02 7.22
C PRO A 141 -24.17 -19.26 8.64
N GLU A 142 -25.13 -18.43 9.07
CA GLU A 142 -25.86 -18.69 10.32
C GLU A 142 -26.49 -20.09 10.25
N GLY A 143 -26.10 -20.99 11.15
CA GLY A 143 -26.47 -22.42 11.12
C GLY A 143 -25.44 -23.37 10.51
N GLY A 144 -24.28 -22.89 10.07
CA GLY A 144 -23.12 -23.70 9.67
C GLY A 144 -23.37 -24.65 8.50
N MET A 145 -22.68 -25.81 8.48
CA MET A 145 -22.80 -26.81 7.40
C MET A 145 -24.20 -27.42 7.33
N GLU A 146 -24.95 -27.43 8.44
CA GLU A 146 -26.31 -27.95 8.49
C GLU A 146 -27.28 -27.06 7.69
N ALA A 147 -27.09 -25.74 7.74
CA ALA A 147 -27.85 -24.81 6.90
C ALA A 147 -27.55 -25.00 5.40
N VAL A 148 -26.29 -25.28 5.06
CA VAL A 148 -25.87 -25.59 3.68
C VAL A 148 -26.50 -26.89 3.20
N ASN A 149 -26.49 -27.93 4.04
CA ASN A 149 -27.12 -29.21 3.72
C ASN A 149 -28.65 -29.06 3.57
N ALA A 150 -29.30 -28.34 4.48
CA ALA A 150 -30.74 -28.08 4.40
C ALA A 150 -31.13 -27.26 3.14
N PHE A 151 -30.25 -26.36 2.70
CA PHE A 151 -30.41 -25.66 1.43
C PHE A 151 -30.25 -26.60 0.23
N ALA A 152 -29.23 -27.45 0.24
CA ALA A 152 -29.00 -28.43 -0.81
C ALA A 152 -30.20 -29.38 -0.97
N GLU A 153 -30.76 -29.87 0.14
CA GLU A 153 -31.98 -30.69 0.13
C GLU A 153 -33.18 -29.96 -0.48
N LYS A 154 -33.36 -28.66 -0.22
CA LYS A 154 -34.43 -27.85 -0.86
C LYS A 154 -34.23 -27.71 -2.37
N VAL A 155 -32.99 -27.49 -2.81
CA VAL A 155 -32.64 -27.42 -4.23
C VAL A 155 -32.90 -28.77 -4.92
N SER A 156 -32.45 -29.87 -4.31
CA SER A 156 -32.69 -31.23 -4.82
C SER A 156 -34.17 -31.60 -4.84
N SER A 157 -34.95 -31.18 -3.84
CA SER A 157 -36.40 -31.38 -3.83
C SER A 157 -37.07 -30.70 -5.01
N ILE A 158 -36.69 -29.47 -5.37
CA ILE A 158 -37.25 -28.75 -6.52
C ILE A 158 -36.89 -29.48 -7.81
N ILE A 159 -35.61 -29.82 -8.01
CA ILE A 159 -35.10 -30.50 -9.21
C ILE A 159 -35.75 -31.88 -9.43
N ASN A 160 -35.99 -32.64 -8.35
CA ASN A 160 -36.50 -34.00 -8.43
C ASN A 160 -38.04 -34.08 -8.50
N SER A 161 -38.75 -32.99 -8.21
CA SER A 161 -40.21 -32.99 -8.08
C SER A 161 -40.99 -32.72 -9.38
N THR A 162 -40.31 -32.41 -10.48
CA THR A 162 -40.97 -31.96 -11.71
C THR A 162 -40.30 -32.52 -12.99
N PRO A 163 -41.08 -32.99 -13.98
CA PRO A 163 -40.55 -33.50 -15.23
C PRO A 163 -40.22 -32.37 -16.23
N THR A 164 -38.95 -31.96 -16.26
CA THR A 164 -38.10 -31.50 -17.38
C THR A 164 -38.59 -30.49 -18.46
N THR A 165 -39.81 -29.94 -18.46
CA THR A 165 -40.22 -29.05 -19.59
C THR A 165 -40.71 -27.65 -19.25
N ASP A 166 -40.86 -27.26 -17.98
CA ASP A 166 -41.54 -25.99 -17.67
C ASP A 166 -40.62 -24.92 -17.07
N THR A 167 -40.64 -23.74 -17.71
CA THR A 167 -40.07 -22.44 -17.28
C THR A 167 -40.30 -22.11 -15.80
N THR A 168 -41.31 -22.72 -15.20
CA THR A 168 -41.70 -22.63 -13.79
C THR A 168 -40.64 -23.15 -12.81
N GLU A 169 -39.90 -24.21 -13.14
CA GLU A 169 -38.82 -24.76 -12.29
C GLU A 169 -37.66 -23.77 -12.14
N SER A 170 -37.25 -23.19 -13.27
CA SER A 170 -36.20 -22.19 -13.31
C SER A 170 -36.58 -20.97 -12.45
N GLN A 171 -37.86 -20.58 -12.48
CA GLN A 171 -38.34 -19.44 -11.70
C GLN A 171 -38.38 -19.73 -10.19
N GLN A 172 -38.86 -20.92 -9.78
CA GLN A 172 -38.87 -21.34 -8.37
C GLN A 172 -37.46 -21.45 -7.79
N LEU A 173 -36.53 -21.98 -8.58
CA LEU A 173 -35.13 -22.09 -8.18
C LEU A 173 -34.47 -20.70 -8.05
N LYS A 174 -34.75 -19.79 -8.99
CA LYS A 174 -34.29 -18.39 -8.91
C LYS A 174 -34.84 -17.67 -7.69
N ASP A 175 -36.13 -17.82 -7.39
CA ASP A 175 -36.73 -17.18 -6.21
C ASP A 175 -36.16 -17.75 -4.90
N LEU A 176 -35.83 -19.05 -4.85
CA LEU A 176 -35.11 -19.65 -3.72
C LEU A 176 -33.72 -19.04 -3.55
N TYR A 177 -32.95 -18.88 -4.63
CA TYR A 177 -31.64 -18.23 -4.60
C TYR A 177 -31.72 -16.77 -4.14
N VAL A 178 -32.66 -15.99 -4.68
CA VAL A 178 -32.85 -14.59 -4.29
C VAL A 178 -33.21 -14.48 -2.81
N THR A 179 -34.13 -15.31 -2.33
CA THR A 179 -34.59 -15.26 -0.93
C THR A 179 -33.48 -15.66 0.05
N THR A 180 -32.62 -16.61 -0.33
CA THR A 180 -31.56 -17.12 0.56
C THR A 180 -30.35 -16.19 0.61
N PHE A 181 -29.89 -15.69 -0.54
CA PHE A 181 -28.62 -14.95 -0.62
C PHE A 181 -28.77 -13.43 -0.56
N PHE A 182 -29.96 -12.89 -0.80
CA PHE A 182 -30.16 -11.44 -0.93
C PHE A 182 -31.16 -10.87 0.08
N THR A 183 -31.26 -11.45 1.27
CA THR A 183 -32.13 -10.96 2.35
C THR A 183 -31.31 -10.43 3.53
N PRO A 184 -31.45 -9.15 3.93
CA PRO A 184 -32.28 -8.11 3.33
C PRO A 184 -31.68 -7.56 2.03
N THR A 185 -32.52 -7.29 1.02
CA THR A 185 -32.08 -6.84 -0.29
C THR A 185 -31.63 -5.38 -0.25
N PRO A 186 -30.35 -5.07 -0.48
CA PRO A 186 -29.92 -3.68 -0.56
C PRO A 186 -30.46 -3.04 -1.86
N PRO A 187 -30.86 -1.75 -1.83
CA PRO A 187 -31.47 -1.08 -2.97
C PRO A 187 -30.54 -1.01 -4.20
N SER A 188 -29.22 -1.05 -3.99
CA SER A 188 -28.22 -1.07 -5.06
C SER A 188 -28.21 -2.35 -5.90
N LEU A 189 -28.75 -3.47 -5.36
CA LEU A 189 -28.77 -4.76 -6.05
C LEU A 189 -30.09 -5.05 -6.78
N SER A 190 -31.12 -4.22 -6.56
CA SER A 190 -32.45 -4.38 -7.17
C SER A 190 -32.41 -4.60 -8.68
N ARG A 191 -31.62 -3.79 -9.41
CA ARG A 191 -31.44 -3.90 -10.87
C ARG A 191 -30.89 -5.26 -11.30
N TYR A 192 -29.90 -5.80 -10.58
CA TYR A 192 -29.27 -7.07 -10.92
C TYR A 192 -30.19 -8.25 -10.61
N LEU A 193 -30.97 -8.15 -9.54
CA LEU A 193 -31.97 -9.17 -9.17
C LEU A 193 -33.15 -9.21 -10.13
N GLU A 194 -33.61 -8.05 -10.60
CA GLU A 194 -34.62 -7.96 -11.65
C GLU A 194 -34.09 -8.52 -12.98
N SER A 195 -32.82 -8.24 -13.32
CA SER A 195 -32.15 -8.85 -14.47
C SER A 195 -32.04 -10.38 -14.34
N TYR A 196 -31.69 -10.89 -13.15
CA TYR A 196 -31.61 -12.33 -12.89
C TYR A 196 -32.97 -13.04 -13.03
N ARG A 197 -34.04 -12.42 -12.51
CA ARG A 197 -35.40 -12.94 -12.64
C ARG A 197 -35.89 -12.98 -14.08
N ASN A 198 -35.57 -11.95 -14.87
CA ASN A 198 -36.09 -11.79 -16.24
C ASN A 198 -35.19 -12.41 -17.33
N SER A 199 -33.92 -12.69 -17.04
CA SER A 199 -32.98 -13.24 -18.00
C SER A 199 -32.76 -14.74 -17.82
N SER A 200 -32.28 -15.43 -18.85
CA SER A 200 -31.80 -16.82 -18.76
C SER A 200 -30.36 -16.92 -18.24
N LYS A 201 -29.78 -15.82 -17.75
CA LYS A 201 -28.40 -15.81 -17.25
C LYS A 201 -28.30 -16.62 -15.94
N PRO A 202 -27.21 -17.39 -15.76
CA PRO A 202 -26.94 -18.03 -14.49
C PRO A 202 -26.53 -16.99 -13.43
N LEU A 203 -26.61 -17.35 -12.14
CA LEU A 203 -26.36 -16.42 -11.04
C LEU A 203 -24.91 -15.90 -11.06
N GLU A 204 -23.98 -16.75 -11.47
CA GLU A 204 -22.56 -16.46 -11.64
C GLU A 204 -22.34 -15.31 -12.62
N ALA A 205 -23.04 -15.29 -13.75
CA ALA A 205 -22.93 -14.22 -14.72
C ALA A 205 -23.43 -12.87 -14.18
N ILE A 206 -24.42 -12.90 -13.28
CA ILE A 206 -24.91 -11.68 -12.60
C ILE A 206 -23.92 -11.24 -11.51
N MET A 207 -23.33 -12.17 -10.78
CA MET A 207 -22.28 -11.88 -9.80
C MET A 207 -21.04 -11.27 -10.47
N ASP A 208 -20.63 -11.80 -11.61
CA ASP A 208 -19.53 -11.23 -12.41
C ASP A 208 -19.85 -9.83 -12.92
N GLU A 209 -21.10 -9.58 -13.33
CA GLU A 209 -21.57 -8.25 -13.74
C GLU A 209 -21.50 -7.25 -12.55
N ILE A 210 -21.93 -7.67 -11.36
CA ILE A 210 -21.84 -6.86 -10.13
C ILE A 210 -20.38 -6.57 -9.78
N VAL A 211 -19.51 -7.58 -9.79
CA VAL A 211 -18.09 -7.41 -9.47
C VAL A 211 -17.40 -6.51 -10.49
N SER A 212 -17.71 -6.68 -11.78
CA SER A 212 -17.23 -5.82 -12.85
C SER A 212 -17.66 -4.37 -12.62
N ASP A 213 -18.93 -4.11 -12.34
CA ASP A 213 -19.43 -2.74 -12.10
C ASP A 213 -18.82 -2.11 -10.84
N ILE A 214 -18.63 -2.88 -9.76
CA ILE A 214 -17.93 -2.41 -8.57
C ILE A 214 -16.47 -2.07 -8.91
N SER A 215 -15.80 -2.92 -9.68
CA SER A 215 -14.40 -2.69 -10.08
C SER A 215 -14.26 -1.44 -10.95
N LEU A 216 -15.17 -1.23 -11.90
CA LEU A 216 -15.22 -0.06 -12.77
C LEU A 216 -15.55 1.21 -11.97
N SER A 217 -16.48 1.12 -11.00
CA SER A 217 -16.80 2.22 -10.10
C SER A 217 -15.59 2.61 -9.25
N ARG A 218 -14.83 1.62 -8.75
CA ARG A 218 -13.61 1.83 -7.97
C ARG A 218 -12.47 2.41 -8.82
N ALA A 219 -12.29 1.94 -10.05
CA ALA A 219 -11.29 2.49 -10.97
C ALA A 219 -11.55 3.98 -11.28
N ASN A 220 -12.82 4.38 -11.34
CA ASN A 220 -13.23 5.77 -11.56
C ASN A 220 -13.27 6.63 -10.28
N GLN A 221 -13.05 6.03 -9.11
CA GLN A 221 -13.13 6.71 -7.82
C GLN A 221 -12.10 7.86 -7.68
N PRO A 222 -10.82 7.72 -8.09
CA PRO A 222 -9.84 8.81 -8.03
C PRO A 222 -10.24 10.00 -8.90
N ALA A 223 -10.78 9.75 -10.10
CA ALA A 223 -11.25 10.81 -11.00
C ALA A 223 -12.44 11.57 -10.38
N ARG A 224 -13.41 10.85 -9.78
CA ARG A 224 -14.53 11.49 -9.06
C ARG A 224 -14.04 12.34 -7.89
N HIS A 225 -13.10 11.85 -7.09
CA HIS A 225 -12.51 12.62 -6.00
C HIS A 225 -11.76 13.86 -6.51
N HIS A 226 -11.00 13.73 -7.60
CA HIS A 226 -10.33 14.85 -8.24
C HIS A 226 -11.33 15.92 -8.71
N HIS A 227 -12.39 15.52 -9.42
CA HIS A 227 -13.44 16.43 -9.86
C HIS A 227 -14.17 17.09 -8.67
N SER A 228 -14.49 16.33 -7.62
CA SER A 228 -15.11 16.85 -6.41
C SER A 228 -14.19 17.89 -5.74
N GLY A 229 -12.90 17.58 -5.58
CA GLY A 229 -11.92 18.50 -5.00
C GLY A 229 -11.80 19.80 -5.80
N ARG A 230 -11.78 19.69 -7.14
CA ARG A 230 -11.76 20.87 -8.03
C ARG A 230 -13.04 21.70 -7.91
N LEU A 231 -14.21 21.08 -7.80
CA LEU A 231 -15.46 21.80 -7.57
C LEU A 231 -15.46 22.53 -6.23
N ASP A 232 -14.94 21.91 -5.18
CA ASP A 232 -14.81 22.55 -3.86
C ASP A 232 -13.81 23.69 -3.86
N GLU A 233 -12.70 23.56 -4.58
CA GLU A 233 -11.75 24.64 -4.81
C GLU A 233 -12.38 25.81 -5.57
N LEU A 234 -13.14 25.53 -6.64
CA LEU A 234 -13.86 26.56 -7.40
C LEU A 234 -14.92 27.26 -6.55
N ARG A 235 -15.65 26.51 -5.70
CA ARG A 235 -16.60 27.09 -4.75
C ARG A 235 -15.89 28.02 -3.77
N ARG A 236 -14.76 27.58 -3.18
CA ARG A 236 -13.94 28.42 -2.27
C ARG A 236 -13.40 29.66 -2.96
N ALA A 237 -12.87 29.52 -4.18
CA ALA A 237 -12.34 30.63 -4.96
C ALA A 237 -13.43 31.64 -5.32
N LYS A 238 -14.62 31.16 -5.71
CA LYS A 238 -15.80 32.02 -5.96
C LYS A 238 -16.19 32.81 -4.70
N SER A 239 -16.31 32.14 -3.56
CA SER A 239 -16.63 32.80 -2.29
C SER A 239 -15.57 33.84 -1.88
N ALA A 240 -14.28 33.52 -2.04
CA ALA A 240 -13.19 34.44 -1.77
C ALA A 240 -13.19 35.65 -2.72
N PHE A 241 -13.48 35.42 -4.00
CA PHE A 241 -13.61 36.50 -4.98
C PHE A 241 -14.80 37.42 -4.65
N GLU A 242 -15.95 36.87 -4.28
CA GLU A 242 -17.11 37.65 -3.87
C GLU A 242 -16.81 38.49 -2.62
N LEU A 243 -16.13 37.91 -1.63
CA LEU A 243 -15.71 38.62 -0.42
C LEU A 243 -14.70 39.72 -0.73
N ASN A 244 -13.66 39.44 -1.53
CA ASN A 244 -12.68 40.43 -1.96
C ASN A 244 -13.32 41.56 -2.78
N ARG A 245 -14.30 41.23 -3.64
CA ARG A 245 -15.05 42.22 -4.41
C ARG A 245 -15.84 43.15 -3.48
N MET A 246 -16.49 42.61 -2.44
CA MET A 246 -17.21 43.41 -1.44
C MET A 246 -16.25 44.29 -0.62
N GLN A 247 -15.10 43.77 -0.21
CA GLN A 247 -14.07 44.53 0.50
C GLN A 247 -13.43 45.62 -0.38
N ALA A 248 -13.19 45.36 -1.67
CA ALA A 248 -12.65 46.35 -2.59
C ALA A 248 -13.64 47.50 -2.80
N LYS A 249 -14.93 47.19 -2.96
CA LYS A 249 -16.00 48.21 -3.03
C LYS A 249 -16.07 49.03 -1.74
N SER A 250 -16.02 48.40 -0.56
CA SER A 250 -16.07 49.13 0.71
C SER A 250 -14.84 50.03 0.91
N ARG A 251 -13.63 49.54 0.58
CA ARG A 251 -12.39 50.33 0.62
C ARG A 251 -12.43 51.50 -0.36
N ALA A 252 -12.95 51.32 -1.58
CA ALA A 252 -13.09 52.40 -2.55
C ALA A 252 -14.06 53.48 -2.04
N LEU A 253 -15.19 53.08 -1.46
CA LEU A 253 -16.17 54.01 -0.89
C LEU A 253 -15.60 54.76 0.33
N ALA A 254 -14.83 54.08 1.19
CA ALA A 254 -14.10 54.70 2.29
C ALA A 254 -13.06 55.72 1.81
N LYS A 255 -12.27 55.39 0.77
CA LYS A 255 -11.32 56.32 0.15
C LYS A 255 -12.01 57.56 -0.42
N ARG A 256 -13.15 57.38 -1.11
CA ARG A 256 -13.94 58.52 -1.64
C ARG A 256 -14.47 59.41 -0.52
N LYS A 257 -15.00 58.82 0.56
CA LYS A 257 -15.45 59.57 1.75
C LYS A 257 -14.30 60.34 2.41
N ALA A 258 -13.13 59.72 2.55
CA ALA A 258 -11.95 60.37 3.11
C ALA A 258 -11.47 61.54 2.23
N ALA A 259 -11.40 61.36 0.91
CA ALA A 259 -11.05 62.43 -0.02
C ALA A 259 -12.04 63.60 0.02
N ALA A 260 -13.35 63.31 0.08
CA ALA A 260 -14.38 64.34 0.23
C ALA A 260 -14.26 65.09 1.57
N ALA A 261 -13.95 64.39 2.67
CA ALA A 261 -13.74 65.02 3.97
C ALA A 261 -12.49 65.92 4.00
N VAL A 262 -11.40 65.51 3.32
CA VAL A 262 -10.20 66.34 3.16
C VAL A 262 -10.49 67.58 2.32
N ALA A 263 -11.21 67.43 1.21
CA ALA A 263 -11.62 68.55 0.38
C ALA A 263 -12.54 69.53 1.14
N ALA A 264 -13.50 69.03 1.91
CA ALA A 264 -14.37 69.86 2.75
C ALA A 264 -13.58 70.61 3.84
N ARG A 265 -12.57 69.97 4.45
CA ARG A 265 -11.67 70.65 5.41
C ARG A 265 -10.83 71.72 4.74
N ALA A 266 -10.29 71.46 3.55
CA ALA A 266 -9.54 72.44 2.78
C ALA A 266 -10.43 73.64 2.39
N ASP A 267 -11.66 73.42 1.94
CA ASP A 267 -12.62 74.48 1.64
C ASP A 267 -12.99 75.28 2.90
N ALA A 268 -13.23 74.61 4.04
CA ALA A 268 -13.49 75.29 5.31
C ALA A 268 -12.32 76.17 5.77
N LEU A 269 -11.08 75.69 5.61
CA LEU A 269 -9.88 76.48 5.90
C LEU A 269 -9.74 77.66 4.93
N ALA A 270 -9.96 77.46 3.64
CA ALA A 270 -9.94 78.54 2.64
C ALA A 270 -10.97 79.64 2.97
N ARG A 271 -12.19 79.25 3.36
CA ARG A 271 -13.23 80.20 3.82
C ARG A 271 -12.82 80.93 5.09
N LEU A 272 -12.18 80.27 6.04
CA LEU A 272 -11.66 80.92 7.26
C LEU A 272 -10.57 81.95 6.94
N VAL A 273 -9.64 81.62 6.03
CA VAL A 273 -8.59 82.54 5.58
C VAL A 273 -9.20 83.77 4.90
N LEU A 274 -10.14 83.57 3.97
CA LEU A 274 -10.86 84.65 3.30
C LEU A 274 -11.60 85.55 4.30
N ARG A 275 -12.27 84.96 5.30
CA ARG A 275 -12.99 85.72 6.35
C ARG A 275 -12.05 86.54 7.25
N ARG A 276 -10.82 86.06 7.48
CA ARG A 276 -9.81 86.79 8.26
C ARG A 276 -9.24 87.99 7.51
N VAL A 277 -9.11 87.87 6.19
CA VAL A 277 -8.67 88.96 5.31
C VAL A 277 -9.73 90.08 5.25
N THR A 278 -11.01 89.73 5.26
CA THR A 278 -12.10 90.74 5.23
C THR A 278 -12.35 91.42 6.57
N THR A 279 -11.96 90.84 7.70
CA THR A 279 -12.14 91.45 9.04
C THR A 279 -10.98 92.34 9.49
N ASN A 280 -9.86 92.39 8.76
CA ASN A 280 -8.68 93.18 9.14
C ASN A 280 -8.71 94.65 8.69
N THR A 281 -9.85 95.16 8.22
CA THR A 281 -10.04 96.57 7.81
C THR A 281 -10.91 97.42 8.74
N SER A 282 -11.24 96.98 9.97
CA SER A 282 -11.89 97.89 10.94
C SER A 282 -11.46 97.68 12.40
N THR A 283 -10.62 98.62 12.86
CA THR A 283 -10.59 99.29 14.19
C THR A 283 -10.38 98.50 15.51
N PRO A 284 -9.68 99.09 16.51
CA PRO A 284 -9.09 98.40 17.66
C PRO A 284 -10.01 98.33 18.91
N PRO A 285 -9.62 97.59 19.98
CA PRO A 285 -10.54 97.06 20.98
C PRO A 285 -10.63 97.88 22.29
N THR A 286 -11.73 97.71 23.02
CA THR A 286 -11.96 98.18 24.41
C THR A 286 -12.35 96.98 25.30
N PRO A 287 -11.95 96.93 26.60
CA PRO A 287 -11.98 95.68 27.37
C PRO A 287 -13.17 95.52 28.36
N ALA A 288 -13.32 94.27 28.82
CA ALA A 288 -14.04 93.75 30.00
C ALA A 288 -15.56 93.49 29.88
N PRO A 289 -16.21 92.69 30.77
CA PRO A 289 -15.69 91.89 31.89
C PRO A 289 -16.20 90.42 31.95
N HIS A 290 -15.61 89.70 32.92
CA HIS A 290 -15.98 88.40 33.48
C HIS A 290 -17.47 87.99 33.47
N ARG A 291 -17.72 86.71 33.13
CA ARG A 291 -18.87 85.96 33.68
C ARG A 291 -18.51 84.49 33.92
N LYS A 292 -18.63 84.06 35.17
CA LYS A 292 -18.60 82.68 35.66
C LYS A 292 -19.91 81.95 35.28
N ALA A 293 -19.82 80.65 34.99
CA ALA A 293 -20.71 79.57 35.45
C ALA A 293 -20.50 78.32 34.56
N ALA A 294 -20.03 77.23 35.15
CA ALA A 294 -20.82 76.00 35.40
C ALA A 294 -20.70 75.01 34.22
N SER A 295 -19.77 74.05 34.31
CA SER A 295 -20.02 72.68 34.78
C SER A 295 -20.91 71.87 33.83
N ASN A 296 -20.33 70.94 33.07
CA ASN A 296 -20.87 69.59 33.08
C ASN A 296 -19.83 68.53 32.76
N ILE A 297 -19.88 67.48 33.56
CA ILE A 297 -19.05 66.28 33.63
C ILE A 297 -19.83 65.17 32.93
N ASN A 298 -19.17 64.36 32.08
CA ASN A 298 -19.36 62.91 31.91
C ASN A 298 -18.57 62.44 30.68
N ASN A 299 -17.51 61.65 30.90
CA ASN A 299 -17.45 60.17 30.76
C ASN A 299 -17.14 59.77 29.31
N GLU A 300 -16.26 58.81 29.01
CA GLU A 300 -15.35 57.97 29.78
C GLU A 300 -14.36 57.44 28.74
N ALA A 301 -13.07 57.46 29.07
CA ALA A 301 -12.04 56.80 28.30
C ALA A 301 -11.83 55.39 28.87
N HIS A 302 -11.93 54.37 28.02
CA HIS A 302 -11.38 53.04 28.29
C HIS A 302 -10.64 52.52 27.05
N PRO A 303 -9.32 52.36 27.17
CA PRO A 303 -8.60 51.21 26.62
C PRO A 303 -7.82 50.50 27.75
N PRO A 304 -6.99 49.50 27.43
CA PRO A 304 -7.27 48.19 26.86
C PRO A 304 -7.10 47.09 27.93
N LYS A 305 -7.68 45.90 27.74
CA LYS A 305 -7.29 44.72 28.55
C LYS A 305 -6.46 43.74 27.73
N THR A 306 -5.23 43.63 28.19
CA THR A 306 -4.18 42.65 27.91
C THR A 306 -4.60 41.23 28.29
N GLN A 307 -4.02 40.28 27.55
CA GLN A 307 -3.50 38.97 27.97
C GLN A 307 -4.38 38.04 28.83
N HIS A 308 -4.74 36.89 28.24
CA HIS A 308 -4.45 35.59 28.83
C HIS A 308 -4.39 34.49 27.74
N GLN A 309 -3.17 34.06 27.40
CA GLN A 309 -2.84 32.63 27.29
C GLN A 309 -2.61 32.13 28.73
N PRO A 310 -2.88 30.84 29.08
CA PRO A 310 -1.86 29.80 28.83
C PRO A 310 -2.39 28.37 28.63
N HIS A 311 -1.41 27.49 28.37
CA HIS A 311 -1.39 26.03 28.54
C HIS A 311 -1.75 25.14 27.35
N ALA A 312 -0.73 24.96 26.51
CA ALA A 312 -0.31 23.63 26.12
C ALA A 312 0.11 22.80 27.36
N LYS A 313 -0.27 21.52 27.38
CA LYS A 313 0.47 20.48 28.10
C LYS A 313 0.55 19.21 27.23
N PRO A 314 1.76 18.67 27.01
CA PRO A 314 2.02 17.43 26.31
C PRO A 314 2.14 16.25 27.29
N ALA A 315 2.51 15.09 26.74
CA ALA A 315 2.82 13.78 27.33
C ALA A 315 1.70 12.74 27.11
N SER A 316 1.97 11.47 26.77
CA SER A 316 3.22 10.74 26.89
C SER A 316 3.28 9.59 25.88
N GLN A 317 4.49 9.32 25.39
CA GLN A 317 4.96 8.02 24.93
C GLN A 317 4.80 6.99 26.06
N ASN A 318 4.52 5.71 25.74
CA ASN A 318 5.49 4.60 25.86
C ASN A 318 4.89 3.19 25.60
N PRO A 319 5.73 2.15 25.45
CA PRO A 319 5.51 1.03 24.52
C PRO A 319 5.36 -0.34 25.21
N THR A 320 5.32 -1.39 24.38
CA THR A 320 5.66 -2.81 24.65
C THR A 320 4.72 -3.62 25.55
N THR A 321 4.04 -4.58 24.93
CA THR A 321 4.33 -6.03 25.04
C THR A 321 3.77 -6.74 23.82
#